data_AF-A0A261FX62-F1
#
_entry.id   AF-A0A261FX62-F1
#
_cell.length_a   1.000
_cell.length_b   1.000
_cell.length_c   1.000
_cell.angle_alpha   90.00
_cell.angle_beta   90.00
_cell.angle_gamma   90.00
#
_symmetry.space_group_name_H-M   'P 1'
#
loop_
_entity.id
_entity.type
_entity.pdbx_description
1 polymer ?
#
loop_
_entity_poly.entity_id
_entity_poly.type
_entity_poly.pdbx_seq_one_letter_code
_entity_poly.pdbx_strand_id
1 'polypeptide(L)'
;MWPSLRFGVDDSADSTGNTRLAIIGHRGPDCGVARIDLRAADGTVVCSRLFDTYAAHAYDGLLFVSMPLAAGQYVATVTALGETGLWIEKSGRRRGGTDTFVNVHRAELLRA
;
A
#
# COMPACT_ATOMS: atom_id res chain seq x y z
N MET A 1 18.71 -2.76 3.77
CA MET A 1 17.39 -3.41 3.89
C MET A 1 16.37 -2.32 4.09
N TRP A 2 15.31 -2.26 3.29
CA TRP A 2 14.28 -1.23 3.41
C TRP A 2 13.36 -1.50 4.62
N PRO A 3 12.87 -0.45 5.32
CA PRO A 3 11.92 -0.63 6.41
C PRO A 3 10.60 -1.22 5.87
N SER A 4 10.00 -2.13 6.65
CA SER A 4 8.75 -2.80 6.25
C SER A 4 7.82 -3.04 7.44
N LEU A 5 6.52 -3.02 7.16
CA LEU A 5 5.44 -3.37 8.08
C LEU A 5 4.78 -4.67 7.62
N ARG A 6 4.43 -5.54 8.57
CA ARG A 6 3.78 -6.83 8.29
C ARG A 6 2.44 -6.93 9.01
N PHE A 7 1.44 -7.41 8.28
CA PHE A 7 0.09 -7.62 8.79
C PHE A 7 -0.32 -9.08 8.53
N GLY A 8 -0.80 -9.75 9.57
CA GLY A 8 -1.54 -11.01 9.42
C GLY A 8 -2.96 -10.70 8.98
N VAL A 9 -3.44 -11.42 7.98
CA VAL A 9 -4.78 -11.24 7.41
C VAL A 9 -5.46 -12.60 7.41
N ASP A 10 -6.62 -12.69 8.08
CA ASP A 10 -7.43 -13.90 8.15
C ASP A 10 -8.80 -13.61 7.56
N ASP A 11 -9.07 -14.22 6.41
CA ASP A 11 -10.36 -14.19 5.73
C ASP A 11 -10.97 -15.59 5.59
N SER A 12 -10.58 -16.54 6.45
CA SER A 12 -11.08 -17.92 6.40
C SER A 12 -12.60 -18.04 6.59
N ALA A 13 -13.26 -17.00 7.11
CA ALA A 13 -14.70 -16.99 7.34
C ALA A 13 -15.54 -16.58 6.12
N ASP A 14 -14.95 -15.93 5.09
CA ASP A 14 -15.71 -15.43 3.93
C ASP A 14 -15.59 -16.37 2.72
N SER A 15 -16.63 -17.18 2.49
CA SER A 15 -16.70 -18.06 1.32
C SER A 15 -17.18 -17.37 0.04
N THR A 16 -17.55 -16.08 0.09
CA THR A 16 -18.08 -15.36 -1.08
C THR A 16 -16.97 -14.94 -2.05
N GLY A 17 -15.72 -14.86 -1.58
CA GLY A 17 -14.59 -14.42 -2.37
C GLY A 17 -14.67 -12.95 -2.78
N ASN A 18 -15.43 -12.13 -2.04
CA ASN A 18 -15.62 -10.70 -2.34
C ASN A 18 -14.90 -9.78 -1.33
N THR A 19 -14.22 -10.35 -0.34
CA THR A 19 -13.42 -9.59 0.62
C THR A 19 -12.12 -9.09 0.00
N ARG A 20 -11.75 -7.85 0.29
CA ARG A 20 -10.50 -7.22 -0.17
C ARG A 20 -9.67 -6.73 1.01
N LEU A 21 -8.35 -6.79 0.89
CA LEU A 21 -7.46 -6.13 1.83
C LEU A 21 -7.29 -4.66 1.43
N ALA A 22 -7.54 -3.76 2.37
CA ALA A 22 -7.23 -2.33 2.25
C ALA A 22 -6.10 -1.94 3.19
N ILE A 23 -5.17 -1.12 2.68
CA ILE A 23 -4.15 -0.43 3.49
C ILE A 23 -4.56 1.03 3.59
N ILE A 24 -4.64 1.52 4.82
CA ILE A 24 -5.05 2.89 5.14
C ILE A 24 -3.90 3.60 5.83
N GLY A 25 -3.69 4.86 5.46
CA GLY A 25 -2.61 5.66 6.00
C GLY A 25 -2.61 7.08 5.45
N HIS A 26 -1.46 7.71 5.53
CA HIS A 26 -1.27 9.11 5.18
C HIS A 26 -0.72 9.27 3.77
N ARG A 27 -1.24 10.27 3.05
CA ARG A 27 -0.70 10.77 1.79
C ARG A 27 -0.29 12.22 1.97
N GLY A 28 0.84 12.60 1.38
CA GLY A 28 1.41 13.93 1.59
C GLY A 28 2.50 14.28 0.58
N PRO A 29 2.93 15.55 0.54
CA PRO A 29 3.99 16.01 -0.36
C PRO A 29 5.38 15.51 0.05
N ASP A 30 5.50 14.91 1.23
CA ASP A 30 6.67 14.26 1.81
C ASP A 30 6.61 12.72 1.69
N CYS A 31 5.52 12.19 1.14
CA CYS A 31 5.34 10.76 0.95
C CYS A 31 5.97 10.25 -0.35
N GLY A 32 6.27 8.95 -0.38
CA GLY A 32 6.93 8.27 -1.48
C GLY A 32 6.19 7.04 -2.00
N VAL A 33 6.96 6.14 -2.61
CA VAL A 33 6.47 4.90 -3.20
C VAL A 33 6.71 3.74 -2.25
N ALA A 34 5.70 2.89 -2.14
CA ALA A 34 5.76 1.63 -1.40
C ALA A 34 5.51 0.44 -2.33
N ARG A 35 6.00 -0.73 -1.93
CA ARG A 35 5.57 -2.03 -2.49
C ARG A 35 4.73 -2.76 -1.46
N ILE A 36 3.61 -3.34 -1.89
CA ILE A 36 2.90 -4.36 -1.12
C ILE A 36 3.17 -5.73 -1.73
N ASP A 37 3.61 -6.65 -0.88
CA ASP A 37 3.72 -8.08 -1.16
C ASP A 37 2.68 -8.82 -0.31
N LEU A 38 1.67 -9.42 -0.94
CA LEU A 38 0.65 -10.25 -0.29
C LEU A 38 0.92 -11.72 -0.62
N ARG A 39 1.11 -12.53 0.42
CA ARG A 39 1.38 -13.97 0.29
C ARG A 39 0.34 -14.78 1.05
N ALA A 40 -0.12 -15.87 0.45
CA ALA A 40 -0.94 -16.87 1.14
C ALA A 40 -0.07 -17.69 2.11
N ALA A 41 -0.72 -18.45 3.00
CA ALA A 41 -0.04 -19.28 4.01
C ALA A 41 0.91 -20.34 3.41
N ASP A 42 0.64 -20.82 2.19
CA ASP A 42 1.51 -21.74 1.44
C ASP A 42 2.74 -21.06 0.82
N GLY A 43 2.86 -19.74 0.96
CA GLY A 43 3.94 -18.92 0.39
C GLY A 43 3.65 -18.38 -1.01
N THR A 44 2.52 -18.75 -1.63
CA THR A 44 2.11 -18.28 -2.95
C THR A 44 1.94 -16.75 -2.93
N VAL A 45 2.58 -16.06 -3.88
CA VAL A 45 2.43 -14.61 -4.04
C VAL A 45 1.11 -14.31 -4.74
N VAL A 46 0.18 -13.71 -4.00
CA VAL A 46 -1.15 -13.30 -4.49
C VAL A 46 -1.07 -11.95 -5.18
N CYS A 47 -0.27 -11.04 -4.64
CA CYS A 47 -0.08 -9.70 -5.17
C CYS A 47 1.34 -9.20 -4.86
N SER A 48 1.98 -8.57 -5.84
CA SER A 48 3.18 -7.75 -5.65
C SER A 48 3.02 -6.50 -6.50
N ARG A 49 2.75 -5.35 -5.88
CA ARG A 49 2.48 -4.09 -6.60
C ARG A 49 3.10 -2.89 -5.91
N LEU A 50 3.50 -1.92 -6.74
CA LEU A 50 3.86 -0.59 -6.29
C LEU A 50 2.59 0.23 -6.08
N PHE A 51 2.62 1.12 -5.08
CA PHE A 51 1.61 2.15 -4.92
C PHE A 51 2.28 3.45 -4.44
N ASP A 52 1.83 4.56 -5.03
CA ASP A 52 2.30 5.90 -4.69
C ASP A 52 1.47 6.45 -3.53
N THR A 53 2.15 7.04 -2.54
CA THR A 53 1.54 7.72 -1.39
C THR A 53 1.73 9.24 -1.45
N TYR A 54 2.38 9.77 -2.48
CA TYR A 54 2.44 11.21 -2.73
C TYR A 54 1.05 11.81 -2.94
N ALA A 55 0.86 13.01 -2.38
CA ALA A 55 -0.23 13.91 -2.72
C ALA A 55 0.23 15.36 -2.56
N ALA A 56 -0.22 16.26 -3.44
CA ALA A 56 0.13 17.67 -3.33
C ALA A 56 -0.41 18.35 -2.05
N HIS A 57 -1.51 17.81 -1.51
CA HIS A 57 -2.12 18.23 -0.26
C HIS A 57 -2.25 17.01 0.65
N ALA A 58 -1.91 17.17 1.93
CA ALA A 58 -1.87 16.08 2.87
C ALA A 58 -3.28 15.62 3.30
N TYR A 59 -3.50 14.31 3.38
CA TYR A 59 -4.73 13.71 3.89
C TYR A 59 -4.54 12.25 4.26
N ASP A 60 -5.45 11.72 5.07
CA ASP A 60 -5.51 10.31 5.42
C ASP A 60 -6.58 9.57 4.61
N GLY A 61 -6.30 8.34 4.21
CA GLY A 61 -7.24 7.52 3.46
C GLY A 61 -6.66 6.23 2.90
N LEU A 62 -7.30 5.72 1.85
CA LEU A 62 -6.87 4.49 1.19
C LEU A 62 -5.53 4.70 0.45
N LEU A 63 -4.57 3.84 0.77
CA LEU A 63 -3.28 3.77 0.08
C LEU A 63 -3.30 2.69 -1.00
N PHE A 64 -3.92 1.55 -0.68
CA PHE A 64 -4.00 0.38 -1.56
C PHE A 64 -5.27 -0.43 -1.26
N VAL A 65 -5.83 -1.06 -2.31
CA VAL A 65 -6.90 -2.06 -2.19
C VAL A 65 -6.56 -3.24 -3.10
N SER A 66 -6.64 -4.47 -2.56
CA SER A 66 -6.38 -5.67 -3.34
C SER A 66 -7.52 -6.02 -4.31
N MET A 67 -7.22 -6.95 -5.21
CA MET A 67 -8.26 -7.79 -5.81
C MET A 67 -8.99 -8.56 -4.69
N PRO A 68 -10.22 -9.06 -4.94
CA PRO A 68 -10.88 -9.95 -3.99
C PRO A 68 -10.00 -11.14 -3.65
N LEU A 69 -10.00 -11.52 -2.38
CA LEU A 69 -9.24 -12.64 -1.84
C LEU A 69 -10.16 -13.85 -1.72
N ALA A 70 -9.60 -15.03 -1.95
CA ALA A 70 -10.26 -16.27 -1.57
C ALA A 70 -10.20 -16.42 -0.04
N ALA A 71 -11.11 -17.23 0.52
CA ALA A 71 -11.06 -17.57 1.93
C ALA A 71 -9.68 -18.16 2.30
N GLY A 72 -9.04 -17.61 3.32
CA GLY A 72 -7.72 -18.09 3.74
C GLY A 72 -6.94 -17.11 4.60
N GLN A 73 -5.72 -17.52 4.93
CA GLN A 73 -4.77 -16.72 5.71
C GLN A 73 -3.65 -16.19 4.83
N TYR A 74 -3.28 -14.94 5.08
CA TYR A 74 -2.29 -14.21 4.29
C TYR A 74 -1.37 -13.37 5.18
N VAL A 75 -0.21 -13.04 4.62
CA VAL A 75 0.70 -12.03 5.17
C VAL A 75 0.86 -10.92 4.15
N ALA A 76 0.51 -9.70 4.55
CA ALA A 76 0.77 -8.49 3.78
C ALA A 76 2.04 -7.83 4.31
N THR A 77 3.01 -7.58 3.42
CA THR A 77 4.23 -6.82 3.74
C THR A 77 4.24 -5.53 2.93
N VAL A 78 4.24 -4.38 3.61
CA VAL A 78 4.42 -3.07 2.99
C VAL A 78 5.87 -2.64 3.18
N THR A 79 6.57 -2.35 2.08
CA THR A 79 7.98 -1.93 2.08
C THR A 79 8.10 -0.52 1.51
N ALA A 80 8.70 0.40 2.26
CA ALA A 80 8.99 1.75 1.76
C ALA A 80 10.24 1.70 0.86
N LEU A 81 10.14 2.18 -0.38
CA LEU A 81 11.21 2.00 -1.37
C LEU A 81 12.23 3.13 -1.39
N GLY A 82 12.04 4.19 -0.61
CA GLY A 82 12.93 5.36 -0.63
C GLY A 82 12.88 6.13 -1.95
N GLU A 83 11.77 6.03 -2.68
CA GLU A 83 11.54 6.69 -3.95
C GLU A 83 10.35 7.64 -3.85
N THR A 84 10.37 8.76 -4.56
CA THR A 84 9.22 9.66 -4.70
C THR A 84 9.15 10.23 -6.11
N GLY A 85 7.95 10.53 -6.59
CA GLY A 85 7.74 11.13 -7.90
C GLY A 85 8.24 12.57 -7.94
N LEU A 86 9.07 12.90 -8.93
CA LEU A 86 9.56 14.26 -9.18
C LEU A 86 9.47 14.56 -10.67
N TRP A 87 9.01 15.77 -11.00
CA TRP A 87 9.04 16.26 -12.37
C TRP A 87 9.42 17.74 -12.42
N ILE A 88 10.05 18.14 -13.53
CA ILE A 88 10.49 19.51 -13.76
C ILE A 88 9.68 20.06 -14.94
N GLU A 89 8.96 21.15 -14.70
CA GLU A 89 8.21 21.85 -15.73
C GLU A 89 9.16 22.54 -16.72
N LYS A 90 8.68 22.89 -17.92
CA LYS A 90 9.46 23.67 -18.91
C LYS A 90 9.91 25.04 -18.37
N SER A 91 9.23 25.56 -17.35
CA SER A 91 9.60 26.78 -16.61
C SER A 91 10.82 26.62 -15.71
N GLY A 92 11.35 25.39 -15.57
CA GLY A 92 12.39 25.04 -14.60
C GLY A 92 11.85 24.75 -13.20
N ARG A 93 10.53 24.89 -12.97
CA ARG A 93 9.93 24.66 -11.64
C ARG A 93 9.90 23.16 -11.30
N ARG A 94 10.51 22.81 -10.17
CA ARG A 94 10.44 21.46 -9.56
C ARG A 94 9.06 21.21 -8.93
N ARG A 95 8.51 20.02 -9.17
CA ARG A 95 7.26 19.50 -8.62
C ARG A 95 7.44 18.07 -8.10
N GLY A 96 6.47 17.63 -7.31
CA GLY A 96 6.45 16.29 -6.73
C GLY A 96 6.92 16.25 -5.28
N GLY A 97 7.36 15.07 -4.86
CA GLY A 97 7.71 14.78 -3.48
C GLY A 97 8.89 15.58 -2.94
N THR A 98 8.90 15.77 -1.64
CA THR A 98 9.96 16.43 -0.87
C THR A 98 10.73 15.45 0.01
N ASP A 99 10.16 14.26 0.25
CA ASP A 99 10.77 13.14 0.95
C ASP A 99 10.13 11.82 0.44
N THR A 100 10.35 10.71 1.14
CA THR A 100 10.04 9.35 0.71
C THR A 100 9.32 8.54 1.79
N PHE A 101 8.61 9.22 2.69
CA PHE A 101 7.91 8.56 3.79
C PHE A 101 6.78 7.66 3.29
N VAL A 102 6.52 6.60 4.07
CA VAL A 102 5.36 5.73 3.90
C VAL A 102 4.74 5.52 5.27
N ASN A 103 3.59 6.15 5.49
CA ASN A 103 2.93 6.19 6.79
C ASN A 103 1.65 5.35 6.72
N VAL A 104 1.72 4.11 7.22
CA VAL A 104 0.57 3.20 7.31
C VAL A 104 -0.05 3.30 8.69
N HIS A 105 -1.35 3.49 8.76
CA HIS A 105 -2.10 3.52 10.01
C HIS A 105 -2.62 2.13 10.36
N ARG A 106 -3.25 1.44 9.39
CA ARG A 106 -3.82 0.11 9.58
C ARG A 106 -4.02 -0.65 8.27
N ALA A 107 -4.27 -1.95 8.43
CA ALA A 107 -4.79 -2.83 7.39
C ALA A 107 -6.19 -3.33 7.81
N GLU A 108 -7.14 -3.36 6.88
CA GLU A 108 -8.51 -3.82 7.16
C GLU A 108 -9.08 -4.65 6.00
N LEU A 109 -9.99 -5.56 6.32
CA LEU A 109 -10.75 -6.32 5.33
C LEU A 109 -12.02 -5.56 4.98
N LEU A 110 -12.16 -5.21 3.70
CA LEU A 110 -13.37 -4.61 3.14
C LEU A 110 -14.27 -5.72 2.62
N ARG A 111 -15.49 -5.79 3.13
CA ARG A 111 -16.54 -6.71 2.68
C ARG A 111 -17.60 -5.91 1.94
N ALA A 112 -18.06 -6.44 0.81
CA ALA A 112 -19.17 -5.87 0.05
C ALA A 112 -20.50 -6.47 0.49
#